data_AF-A0A5B8W501-F1
#
_entry.id   AF-A0A5B8W501-F1
#
_cell.length_a   1.000
_cell.length_b   1.000
_cell.length_c   1.000
_cell.angle_alpha   90.00
_cell.angle_beta   90.00
_cell.angle_gamma   90.00
#
_symmetry.space_group_name_H-M   'P 1'
#
loop_
_entity.id
_entity.type
_entity.pdbx_description
1 polymer ?
#
loop_
_entity_poly.entity_id
_entity_poly.type
_entity_poly.pdbx_seq_one_letter_code
_entity_poly.pdbx_strand_id
1 'polypeptide(L)'
;MNPLKLLEPDERERYDYLQEVFEEEFEQTHLAFHVSGILIYELLNLLAVCKYLFDEFGFPESEDSRLLRYAVTGTIAEYLEGE
;
A
#
# COMPACT_ATOMS: atom_id res chain seq x y z
N MET A 1 -18.34 -3.98 8.96
CA MET A 1 -18.39 -4.23 7.50
C MET A 1 -16.95 -4.38 7.03
N ASN A 2 -16.59 -5.39 6.23
CA ASN A 2 -15.23 -5.49 5.69
C ASN A 2 -15.13 -4.53 4.49
N PRO A 3 -14.38 -3.41 4.58
CA PRO A 3 -14.33 -2.40 3.52
C PRO A 3 -13.68 -2.92 2.25
N LEU A 4 -12.82 -3.95 2.33
CA LEU A 4 -12.15 -4.53 1.18
C LEU A 4 -13.14 -5.10 0.16
N LYS A 5 -14.36 -5.48 0.58
CA LYS A 5 -15.41 -5.98 -0.31
C LYS A 5 -15.92 -4.93 -1.32
N LEU A 6 -15.56 -3.66 -1.13
CA LEU A 6 -15.94 -2.55 -1.99
C LEU A 6 -14.88 -2.21 -3.04
N LEU A 7 -13.69 -2.80 -2.96
CA LEU A 7 -12.62 -2.58 -3.93
C LEU A 7 -12.97 -3.30 -5.24
N GLU A 8 -12.82 -2.58 -6.35
CA GLU A 8 -12.80 -3.18 -7.68
C GLU A 8 -11.61 -4.14 -7.83
N PRO A 9 -11.63 -5.08 -8.80
CA PRO A 9 -10.58 -6.10 -8.92
C PRO A 9 -9.16 -5.54 -9.04
N ASP A 10 -8.96 -4.47 -9.80
CA ASP A 10 -7.65 -3.81 -9.99
C ASP A 10 -7.18 -3.10 -8.72
N GLU A 11 -8.10 -2.44 -8.01
CA GLU A 11 -7.80 -1.81 -6.72
C GLU A 11 -7.45 -2.84 -5.66
N ARG A 12 -8.06 -4.02 -5.71
CA ARG A 12 -7.73 -5.14 -4.83
C ARG A 12 -6.33 -5.68 -5.08
N GLU A 13 -5.92 -5.87 -6.32
CA GLU A 13 -4.55 -6.31 -6.63
C GLU A 13 -3.50 -5.28 -6.17
N ARG A 14 -3.78 -3.97 -6.34
CA ARG A 14 -2.93 -2.88 -5.84
C ARG A 14 -2.87 -2.86 -4.31
N TYR A 15 -4.00 -3.10 -3.64
CA TYR A 15 -4.07 -3.22 -2.18
C TYR A 15 -3.22 -4.40 -1.67
N ASP A 16 -3.33 -5.57 -2.30
CA ASP A 16 -2.59 -6.76 -1.89
C ASP A 16 -1.07 -6.54 -2.03
N TYR A 17 -0.63 -5.92 -3.13
CA TYR A 17 0.76 -5.52 -3.32
C TYR A 17 1.23 -4.51 -2.26
N LEU A 18 0.42 -3.48 -1.98
CA LEU A 18 0.74 -2.48 -0.99
C LEU A 18 0.85 -3.08 0.41
N GLN A 19 -0.02 -4.04 0.74
CA GLN A 19 0.04 -4.79 1.99
C GLN A 19 1.36 -5.57 2.10
N GLU A 20 1.77 -6.27 1.04
CA GLU A 20 3.04 -7.00 0.99
C GLU A 20 4.24 -6.06 1.21
N VAL A 21 4.30 -4.94 0.48
CA VAL A 21 5.37 -3.94 0.65
C VAL A 21 5.37 -3.36 2.06
N PHE A 22 4.20 -3.05 2.62
CA PHE A 22 4.08 -2.49 3.96
C PHE A 22 4.52 -3.47 5.06
N GLU A 23 4.13 -4.74 4.92
CA GLU A 23 4.53 -5.81 5.85
C GLU A 23 6.04 -6.07 5.81
N GLU A 24 6.64 -6.11 4.63
CA GLU A 24 8.06 -6.42 4.45
C GLU A 24 9.00 -5.26 4.83
N GLU A 25 8.66 -4.03 4.44
CA GLU A 25 9.54 -2.86 4.64
C GLU A 25 9.27 -2.12 5.97
N PHE A 26 8.06 -2.25 6.53
CA PHE A 26 7.61 -1.52 7.73
C PHE A 26 7.00 -2.44 8.80
N GLU A 27 7.56 -3.64 8.97
CA GLU A 27 7.06 -4.71 9.85
C GLU A 27 6.59 -4.23 11.23
N GLN A 28 7.38 -3.38 11.90
CA GLN A 28 7.05 -2.87 13.24
C GLN A 28 5.76 -2.03 13.24
N THR A 29 5.62 -1.13 12.27
CA THR A 29 4.43 -0.29 12.12
C THR A 29 3.23 -1.12 11.66
N HIS A 30 3.45 -2.05 10.73
CA HIS A 30 2.43 -3.01 10.31
C HIS A 30 1.85 -3.78 11.50
N LEU A 31 2.71 -4.32 12.38
CA LEU A 31 2.29 -5.00 13.62
C LEU A 31 1.56 -4.06 14.59
N ALA A 32 2.05 -2.82 14.77
CA ALA A 32 1.40 -1.84 15.63
C ALA A 32 -0.01 -1.49 15.14
N PHE A 33 -0.17 -1.28 13.82
CA PHE A 33 -1.47 -1.02 13.19
C PHE A 33 -2.39 -2.23 13.25
N HIS A 34 -1.84 -3.44 13.11
CA HIS A 34 -2.61 -4.69 13.25
C HIS A 34 -3.17 -4.83 14.66
N VAL A 35 -2.32 -4.68 15.69
CA VAL A 35 -2.70 -4.80 17.11
C VAL A 35 -3.71 -3.73 17.53
N SER A 36 -3.58 -2.51 16.98
CA SER A 36 -4.53 -1.42 17.24
C SER A 36 -5.82 -1.53 16.42
N GLY A 37 -5.90 -2.47 15.47
CA GLY A 37 -7.08 -2.70 14.64
C GLY A 37 -7.33 -1.65 13.56
N ILE A 38 -6.32 -0.82 13.24
CA ILE A 38 -6.42 0.24 12.22
C ILE A 38 -5.79 -0.13 10.88
N LEU A 39 -5.03 -1.23 10.81
CA LEU A 39 -4.25 -1.63 9.63
C LEU A 39 -5.00 -1.55 8.31
N ILE A 40 -6.24 -2.06 8.25
CA ILE A 40 -7.03 -2.06 7.02
C ILE A 40 -7.35 -0.63 6.57
N TYR A 41 -7.64 0.29 7.50
CA TYR A 41 -7.95 1.67 7.16
C TYR A 41 -6.69 2.43 6.70
N GLU A 42 -5.57 2.19 7.37
CA GLU A 42 -4.29 2.79 6.99
C GLU A 42 -3.80 2.29 5.62
N LEU A 43 -3.96 1.00 5.32
CA LEU A 43 -3.67 0.47 3.98
C LEU A 43 -4.62 1.04 2.90
N LEU A 44 -5.89 1.32 3.24
CA LEU A 44 -6.81 2.00 2.30
C LEU A 44 -6.41 3.46 2.07
N ASN A 45 -5.95 4.17 3.11
CA ASN A 45 -5.41 5.52 2.97
C ASN A 45 -4.16 5.52 2.09
N LEU A 46 -3.21 4.62 2.38
CA LEU A 46 -1.99 4.44 1.59
C LEU A 46 -2.30 4.04 0.13
N LEU A 47 -3.33 3.21 -0.11
CA LEU A 47 -3.78 2.87 -1.46
C LEU A 47 -4.24 4.11 -2.23
N ALA A 48 -4.97 5.01 -1.58
CA ALA A 48 -5.38 6.28 -2.18
C ALA A 48 -4.18 7.19 -2.47
N VAL A 49 -3.22 7.28 -1.55
CA VAL A 49 -1.99 8.08 -1.70
C VAL A 49 -1.10 7.53 -2.82
N CYS A 50 -0.93 6.22 -2.90
CA CYS A 50 -0.06 5.56 -3.89
C CYS A 50 -0.73 5.37 -5.26
N LYS A 51 -2.01 5.74 -5.43
CA LYS A 51 -2.78 5.49 -6.67
C LYS A 51 -2.04 5.96 -7.93
N TYR A 52 -1.45 7.16 -7.87
CA TYR A 52 -0.74 7.75 -9.02
C TYR A 52 0.49 6.94 -9.44
N LEU A 53 1.17 6.28 -8.50
CA LEU A 53 2.33 5.44 -8.81
C LEU A 53 1.92 4.20 -9.60
N PHE A 54 0.83 3.54 -9.21
CA PHE A 54 0.34 2.37 -9.95
C PHE A 54 -0.06 2.72 -11.39
N ASP A 55 -0.60 3.92 -11.59
CA ASP A 55 -1.00 4.41 -12.91
C ASP A 55 0.23 4.86 -13.74
N GLU A 56 1.25 5.47 -13.12
CA GLU A 56 2.48 5.91 -13.77
C GLU A 56 3.38 4.74 -14.21
N PHE A 57 3.54 3.73 -13.36
CA PHE A 57 4.47 2.61 -13.60
C PHE A 57 3.86 1.41 -14.33
N GLY A 58 2.53 1.37 -14.52
CA GLY A 58 1.84 0.28 -15.20
C GLY A 58 1.85 -1.03 -14.40
N PHE A 59 1.03 -1.10 -13.36
CA PHE A 59 0.86 -2.31 -12.52
C PHE A 59 -0.19 -3.30 -13.11
N PRO A 60 -0.04 -4.63 -13.01
CA PRO A 60 1.07 -5.40 -12.42
C PRO A 60 1.88 -6.12 -13.51
N GLU A 61 2.72 -5.44 -14.29
CA GLU A 61 3.83 -6.09 -15.01
C GLU A 61 4.67 -5.05 -15.76
N SER A 62 5.88 -4.77 -15.29
CA SER A 62 6.91 -4.07 -16.06
C SER A 62 8.33 -4.39 -15.57
N GLU A 63 9.33 -4.14 -16.41
CA GLU A 63 10.76 -4.19 -16.05
C GLU A 63 11.09 -3.23 -14.88
N ASP A 64 10.20 -2.27 -14.61
CA ASP A 64 10.30 -1.23 -13.59
C ASP A 64 9.63 -1.60 -12.25
N SER A 65 9.25 -2.87 -12.05
CA SER A 65 8.65 -3.35 -10.79
C SER A 65 9.48 -3.00 -9.54
N ARG A 66 10.82 -2.93 -9.67
CA ARG A 66 11.72 -2.45 -8.61
C ARG A 66 11.58 -0.96 -8.34
N LEU A 67 11.46 -0.14 -9.39
CA LEU A 67 11.28 1.31 -9.25
C LEU A 67 9.92 1.63 -8.63
N LEU A 68 8.86 0.93 -9.04
CA LEU A 68 7.56 1.03 -8.39
C LEU A 68 7.67 0.70 -6.89
N ARG A 69 8.35 -0.40 -6.54
CA ARG A 69 8.54 -0.77 -5.14
C ARG A 69 9.26 0.32 -4.35
N TYR A 70 10.37 0.85 -4.87
CA TYR A 70 11.09 1.95 -4.23
C TYR A 70 10.21 3.20 -4.07
N ALA A 71 9.43 3.57 -5.09
CA ALA A 71 8.56 4.73 -5.04
C ALA A 71 7.42 4.56 -4.01
N VAL A 72 6.81 3.36 -3.97
CA VAL A 72 5.79 3.01 -2.97
C VAL A 72 6.38 3.03 -1.57
N THR A 73 7.54 2.40 -1.34
CA THR A 73 8.23 2.43 -0.04
C THR A 73 8.53 3.85 0.41
N GLY A 74 9.03 4.72 -0.49
CA GLY A 74 9.29 6.12 -0.18
C GLY A 74 8.03 6.89 0.19
N THR A 75 6.95 6.70 -0.57
CA THR A 75 5.66 7.35 -0.32
C THR A 75 5.02 6.89 1.01
N ILE A 76 5.14 5.61 1.35
CA ILE A 76 4.73 5.10 2.66
C ILE A 76 5.54 5.74 3.78
N ALA A 77 6.87 5.87 3.62
CA ALA A 77 7.70 6.51 4.63
C ALA A 77 7.28 7.96 4.88
N GLU A 78 7.04 8.73 3.81
CA GLU A 78 6.52 10.10 3.90
C GLU A 78 5.14 10.16 4.58
N TYR A 79 4.25 9.22 4.29
CA TYR A 79 2.95 9.12 4.95
C TYR A 79 3.09 8.89 6.46
N LEU A 80 3.96 7.96 6.87
CA LEU A 80 4.20 7.64 8.28
C LEU A 80 4.91 8.77 9.06
N GLU A 81 5.71 9.59 8.38
CA GLU A 81 6.34 10.77 8.99
C GLU A 81 5.37 11.95 9.16
N GLY A 82 4.29 11.98 8.39
CA GLY A 82 3.28 13.04 8.38
C GLY A 82 2.09 12.84 9.33
N GLU A 83 1.99 11.67 9.98
CA GLU A 83 1.02 11.32 11.03
C GLU A 83 1.46 11.78 12.44
#